data_AF-A0A8B7W7V0-F1
#
_entry.id   AF-A0A8B7W7V0-F1
#
_cell.length_a   1.000
_cell.length_b   1.000
_cell.length_c   1.000
_cell.angle_alpha   90.00
_cell.angle_beta   90.00
_cell.angle_gamma   90.00
#
_symmetry.space_group_name_H-M   'P 1'
#
loop_
_entity.id
_entity.type
_entity.pdbx_description
1 polymer ?
#
loop_
_entity_poly.entity_id
_entity_poly.type
_entity_poly.pdbx_seq_one_letter_code
_entity_poly.pdbx_strand_id
1 'polypeptide(L)'
;MAIAQGMETNELKYSTNEGETWKTFMFSERPVFVYGLLTEPGEKSTVFTIFGSNKENVHSWLILQVNATDALGVPCTENDYKLWSPSDERGNECLLGHKTVFKRRTPHATCFNGEDFDRPVVVSNCSCTREDYEWFVLLQSLGH
;
A
#
# COMPACT_ATOMS: atom_id res chain seq x y z
N MET A 1 -6.80 0.57 3.72
CA MET A 1 -7.90 0.90 4.67
C MET A 1 -7.39 1.92 5.67
N ALA A 2 -8.29 2.67 6.31
CA ALA A 2 -7.93 3.72 7.25
C ALA A 2 -8.99 3.82 8.37
N ILE A 3 -8.54 4.17 9.57
CA ILE A 3 -9.36 4.44 10.75
C ILE A 3 -8.91 5.78 11.33
N ALA A 4 -9.85 6.63 11.72
CA ALA A 4 -9.54 7.90 12.38
C ALA A 4 -8.93 7.65 13.77
N GLN A 5 -7.85 8.34 14.10
CA GLN A 5 -7.16 8.21 15.39
C GLN A 5 -7.53 9.36 16.33
N GLY A 6 -7.36 9.12 17.65
CA GLY A 6 -7.56 10.14 18.69
C GLY A 6 -9.00 10.28 19.20
N MET A 7 -9.96 9.54 18.65
CA MET A 7 -11.34 9.51 19.12
C MET A 7 -11.95 8.12 18.99
N GLU A 8 -13.05 7.88 19.71
CA GLU A 8 -13.86 6.68 19.56
C GLU A 8 -14.49 6.65 18.16
N THR A 9 -14.43 5.50 17.50
CA THR A 9 -15.03 5.33 16.18
C THR A 9 -15.48 3.89 15.98
N ASN A 10 -16.48 3.72 15.12
CA ASN A 10 -16.91 2.45 14.55
C ASN A 10 -16.81 2.46 13.01
N GLU A 11 -16.14 3.47 12.44
CA GLU A 11 -16.01 3.67 11.01
C GLU A 11 -14.66 3.18 10.48
N LEU A 12 -14.71 2.26 9.53
CA LEU A 12 -13.58 1.82 8.72
C LEU A 12 -13.71 2.43 7.33
N LYS A 13 -12.73 3.23 6.93
CA LYS A 13 -12.67 3.77 5.56
C LYS A 13 -11.84 2.85 4.68
N TYR A 14 -12.37 2.50 3.52
CA TYR A 14 -11.66 1.70 2.53
C TYR A 14 -11.75 2.32 1.14
N SER A 15 -10.73 2.03 0.32
CA SER A 15 -10.62 2.50 -1.06
C SER A 15 -10.09 1.35 -1.90
N THR A 16 -10.66 1.16 -3.10
CA THR A 16 -10.21 0.17 -4.09
C THR A 16 -9.44 0.83 -5.25
N ASN A 17 -9.43 2.17 -5.29
CA ASN A 17 -8.80 2.99 -6.33
C ASN A 17 -7.64 3.84 -5.80
N GLU A 18 -6.73 3.21 -5.07
CA GLU A 18 -5.48 3.84 -4.61
C GLU A 18 -5.70 5.13 -3.77
N GLY A 19 -6.86 5.25 -3.11
CA GLY A 19 -7.18 6.39 -2.24
C GLY A 19 -7.88 7.57 -2.92
N GLU A 20 -8.24 7.47 -4.20
CA GLU A 20 -8.96 8.53 -4.92
C GLU A 20 -10.40 8.69 -4.39
N THR A 21 -11.10 7.58 -4.13
CA THR A 21 -12.42 7.59 -3.48
C THR A 21 -12.45 6.69 -2.27
N TRP A 22 -13.26 7.06 -1.27
CA TRP A 22 -13.36 6.37 0.00
C TRP A 22 -14.81 5.96 0.28
N LYS A 23 -14.99 4.73 0.75
CA LYS A 23 -16.25 4.21 1.27
C LYS A 23 -16.10 3.95 2.77
N THR A 24 -17.19 4.15 3.52
CA THR A 24 -17.23 3.90 4.96
C THR A 24 -17.96 2.58 5.23
N PHE A 25 -17.38 1.74 6.07
CA PHE A 25 -17.96 0.51 6.59
C PHE A 25 -18.07 0.63 8.11
N MET A 26 -19.24 0.34 8.67
CA MET A 26 -19.43 0.29 10.12
C MET A 26 -19.04 -1.10 10.63
N PHE A 27 -17.94 -1.20 11.38
CA PHE A 27 -17.41 -2.47 11.86
C PHE A 27 -18.00 -2.92 13.20
N SER A 28 -18.68 -2.02 13.92
CA SER A 28 -19.36 -2.29 15.19
C SER A 28 -20.57 -1.39 15.37
N GLU A 29 -21.56 -1.84 16.15
CA GLU A 29 -22.74 -1.02 16.49
C GLU A 29 -22.38 0.16 17.41
N ARG A 30 -21.42 -0.05 18.31
CA ARG A 30 -20.96 0.96 19.27
C ARG A 30 -19.54 1.44 18.89
N PRO A 31 -19.24 2.74 19.05
CA PRO A 31 -17.89 3.26 18.89
C PRO A 31 -16.91 2.62 19.89
N VAL A 32 -15.68 2.39 19.45
CA VAL A 32 -14.60 1.83 20.27
C VAL A 32 -13.33 2.67 20.13
N PHE A 33 -12.43 2.58 21.11
CA PHE A 33 -11.09 3.12 20.96
C PHE A 33 -10.25 2.15 20.16
N VAL A 34 -9.81 2.55 18.98
CA VAL A 34 -8.93 1.72 18.13
C VAL A 34 -7.47 2.06 18.44
N TYR A 35 -6.68 1.04 18.78
CA TYR A 35 -5.24 1.16 19.01
C TYR A 35 -4.44 0.84 17.76
N GLY A 36 -4.97 0.00 16.88
CA GLY A 36 -4.33 -0.25 15.60
C GLY A 36 -5.16 -1.09 14.63
N LEU A 37 -4.65 -1.09 13.41
CA LEU A 37 -5.17 -1.81 12.26
C LEU A 37 -3.99 -2.57 11.65
N LEU A 38 -4.13 -3.89 11.49
CA LEU A 38 -3.11 -4.76 10.94
C LEU A 38 -3.69 -5.60 9.81
N THR A 39 -2.83 -5.96 8.87
CA THR A 39 -3.09 -6.97 7.85
C THR A 39 -2.16 -8.14 8.10
N GLU A 40 -2.52 -9.32 7.63
CA GLU A 40 -1.61 -10.47 7.63
C GLU A 40 -0.27 -10.11 6.93
N PRO A 41 0.88 -10.54 7.49
CA PRO A 41 2.18 -10.33 6.86
C PRO A 41 2.21 -10.83 5.41
N GLY A 42 2.81 -10.03 4.52
CA GLY A 42 2.84 -10.31 3.08
C GLY A 42 1.76 -9.59 2.27
N GLU A 43 0.81 -8.90 2.93
CA GLU A 43 -0.18 -7.99 2.29
C GLU A 43 -0.98 -8.62 1.14
N LYS A 44 -1.13 -9.94 1.18
CA LYS A 44 -1.84 -10.75 0.19
C LYS A 44 -3.29 -11.01 0.60
N SER A 45 -3.54 -11.04 1.91
CA SER A 45 -4.87 -11.25 2.48
C SER A 45 -5.75 -10.00 2.39
N THR A 46 -7.05 -10.21 2.23
CA THR A 46 -8.10 -9.19 2.32
C THR A 46 -8.69 -9.07 3.73
N VAL A 47 -8.10 -9.78 4.71
CA VAL A 47 -8.53 -9.78 6.10
C VAL A 47 -7.71 -8.78 6.90
N PHE A 48 -8.42 -7.86 7.54
CA PHE A 48 -7.85 -6.82 8.38
C PHE A 48 -8.26 -7.05 9.83
N THR A 49 -7.29 -6.93 10.74
CA THR A 49 -7.50 -7.06 12.18
C THR A 49 -7.48 -5.68 12.82
N ILE A 50 -8.60 -5.31 13.43
CA ILE A 50 -8.74 -4.09 14.23
C ILE A 50 -8.62 -4.51 15.69
N PHE A 51 -7.74 -3.85 16.45
CA PHE A 51 -7.64 -4.07 17.89
C PHE A 51 -7.82 -2.77 18.66
N GLY A 52 -8.56 -2.87 19.77
CA GLY A 52 -9.08 -1.71 20.48
C GLY A 52 -9.55 -2.04 21.89
N SER A 53 -10.27 -1.11 22.50
CA SER A 53 -10.97 -1.31 23.77
C SER A 53 -12.35 -0.66 23.77
N ASN A 54 -13.28 -1.36 24.41
CA ASN A 54 -14.57 -0.77 24.80
C ASN A 54 -14.39 0.14 26.02
N LYS A 55 -15.27 1.12 26.18
CA LYS A 55 -15.23 2.13 27.26
C LYS A 55 -15.98 1.72 28.53
N GLU A 56 -16.41 0.46 28.66
CA GLU A 56 -17.19 0.02 29.82
C GLU A 56 -16.32 -0.09 31.09
N ASN A 57 -16.01 1.05 31.72
CA ASN A 57 -15.34 1.27 33.02
C ASN A 57 -13.96 0.63 33.25
N VAL A 58 -13.55 -0.36 32.47
CA VAL A 58 -12.28 -1.08 32.53
C VAL A 58 -11.80 -1.27 31.09
N HIS A 59 -10.50 -1.07 30.86
CA HIS A 59 -9.88 -1.38 29.58
C HIS A 59 -10.03 -2.87 29.29
N SER A 60 -10.75 -3.21 28.23
CA SER A 60 -11.00 -4.57 27.78
C SER A 60 -10.59 -4.68 26.33
N TRP A 61 -9.56 -5.48 26.05
CA TRP A 61 -9.10 -5.73 24.70
C TRP A 61 -10.23 -6.30 23.84
N LEU A 62 -10.44 -5.68 22.69
CA LEU A 62 -11.33 -6.12 21.64
C LEU A 62 -10.50 -6.36 20.39
N ILE A 63 -10.70 -7.51 19.76
CA ILE A 63 -10.09 -7.85 18.47
C ILE A 63 -11.23 -8.17 17.50
N LEU A 64 -11.27 -7.45 16.39
CA LEU A 64 -12.25 -7.63 15.31
C LEU A 64 -11.50 -7.99 14.03
N GLN A 65 -12.01 -8.98 13.30
CA GLN A 65 -11.53 -9.34 11.99
C GLN A 65 -12.55 -8.91 10.94
N VAL A 66 -12.10 -8.14 9.96
CA VAL A 66 -12.91 -7.64 8.85
C VAL A 66 -12.39 -8.28 7.57
N ASN A 67 -13.23 -9.10 6.94
CA ASN A 67 -12.96 -9.64 5.61
C ASN A 67 -13.50 -8.66 4.55
N ALA A 68 -12.62 -8.12 3.72
CA ALA A 68 -12.98 -7.19 2.65
C ALA A 68 -12.88 -7.77 1.24
N THR A 69 -12.96 -9.11 1.12
CA THR A 69 -12.99 -9.78 -0.19
C THR A 69 -14.13 -9.25 -1.06
N ASP A 70 -15.32 -9.06 -0.48
CA ASP A 70 -16.49 -8.55 -1.21
C ASP A 70 -16.31 -7.11 -1.72
N ALA A 71 -15.45 -6.32 -1.09
CA ALA A 71 -15.14 -4.97 -1.55
C ALA A 71 -14.29 -4.97 -2.83
N LEU A 72 -13.46 -6.00 -3.02
CA LEU A 72 -12.62 -6.19 -4.22
C LEU A 72 -13.34 -7.03 -5.27
N GLY A 73 -14.32 -7.85 -4.88
CA GLY A 73 -15.21 -8.55 -5.79
C GLY A 73 -14.56 -9.74 -6.48
N VAL A 74 -14.40 -9.64 -7.81
CA VAL A 74 -13.98 -10.76 -8.67
C VAL A 74 -12.46 -10.87 -8.79
N PRO A 75 -11.90 -12.03 -9.14
CA PRO A 75 -10.48 -12.16 -9.46
C PRO A 75 -10.10 -11.31 -10.67
N CYS A 76 -8.92 -10.69 -10.63
CA CYS A 76 -8.40 -9.86 -11.72
C CYS A 76 -8.05 -10.70 -12.96
N THR A 77 -8.21 -10.09 -14.12
CA THR A 77 -7.82 -10.63 -15.43
C THR A 77 -6.65 -9.83 -16.02
N GLU A 78 -6.05 -10.30 -17.11
CA GLU A 78 -4.95 -9.59 -17.79
C GLU A 78 -5.29 -8.14 -18.18
N ASN A 79 -6.56 -7.85 -18.47
CA ASN A 79 -7.04 -6.51 -18.84
C ASN A 79 -7.02 -5.52 -17.67
N ASP A 80 -6.99 -6.02 -16.43
CA ASP A 80 -7.01 -5.20 -15.22
C ASP A 80 -5.61 -4.70 -14.83
N TYR A 81 -4.57 -5.13 -15.56
CA TYR A 81 -3.19 -4.79 -15.30
C TYR A 81 -2.62 -3.80 -16.33
N LYS A 82 -1.71 -2.95 -15.86
CA LYS A 82 -0.86 -2.10 -16.68
C LYS A 82 0.61 -2.26 -16.30
N LEU A 83 1.48 -2.04 -17.27
CA LEU A 83 2.91 -1.92 -17.02
C LEU A 83 3.22 -0.54 -16.43
N TRP A 84 4.15 -0.50 -15.49
CA TRP A 84 4.61 0.73 -14.88
C TRP A 84 6.05 0.60 -14.42
N SER A 85 6.83 1.64 -14.67
CA SER A 85 8.20 1.77 -14.16
C SER A 85 8.24 2.94 -13.18
N PRO A 86 9.01 2.83 -12.08
CA PRO A 86 9.31 3.98 -11.25
C PRO A 86 10.14 4.97 -12.08
N SER A 87 9.89 6.25 -11.88
CA SER A 87 10.61 7.33 -12.55
C SER A 87 10.99 8.42 -11.57
N ASP A 88 12.03 9.18 -11.89
CA ASP A 88 12.35 10.41 -11.17
C ASP A 88 11.32 11.54 -11.47
N GLU A 89 11.54 12.72 -10.88
CA GLU A 89 10.70 13.90 -11.10
C GLU A 89 10.71 14.42 -12.55
N ARG A 90 11.70 14.00 -13.36
CA ARG A 90 11.87 14.37 -14.77
C ARG A 90 11.27 13.32 -15.71
N GLY A 91 10.76 12.22 -15.18
CA GLY A 91 10.21 11.11 -15.95
C GLY A 91 11.26 10.12 -16.46
N ASN A 92 12.51 10.18 -15.97
CA ASN A 92 13.53 9.18 -16.26
C ASN A 92 13.16 7.88 -15.53
N GLU A 93 12.77 6.86 -16.31
CA GLU A 93 12.44 5.51 -15.80
C GLU A 93 13.68 4.65 -15.51
N CYS A 94 14.87 5.19 -15.74
CA CYS A 94 16.12 4.51 -15.44
C CYS A 94 16.72 5.05 -14.14
N LEU A 95 16.65 4.24 -13.09
CA LEU A 95 17.12 4.59 -11.76
C LEU A 95 18.30 3.68 -11.41
N LEU A 96 19.43 4.26 -11.01
CA LEU A 96 20.65 3.51 -10.65
C LEU A 96 21.09 2.56 -11.80
N GLY A 97 21.12 3.07 -13.03
CA GLY A 97 21.54 2.32 -14.22
C GLY A 97 20.61 1.21 -14.71
N HIS A 98 19.43 1.02 -14.09
CA HIS A 98 18.48 -0.01 -14.51
C HIS A 98 17.04 0.52 -14.56
N LYS A 99 16.28 -0.04 -15.49
CA LYS A 99 14.84 0.16 -15.61
C LYS A 99 14.14 -1.09 -15.09
N THR A 100 13.24 -0.88 -14.14
CA THR A 100 12.42 -1.94 -13.54
C THR A 100 10.97 -1.75 -13.94
N VAL A 101 10.40 -2.70 -14.66
CA VAL A 101 9.00 -2.66 -15.10
C VAL A 101 8.18 -3.63 -14.25
N PHE A 102 7.17 -3.09 -13.59
CA PHE A 102 6.20 -3.82 -12.79
C PHE A 102 4.88 -3.97 -13.55
N LYS A 103 4.28 -5.15 -13.47
CA LYS A 103 2.86 -5.32 -13.79
C LYS A 103 2.03 -4.98 -12.55
N ARG A 104 1.27 -3.88 -12.61
CA ARG A 104 0.42 -3.41 -11.52
C ARG A 104 -1.04 -3.35 -11.94
N ARG A 105 -1.96 -3.58 -10.99
CA ARG A 105 -3.40 -3.40 -11.22
C ARG A 105 -3.66 -1.94 -11.59
N THR A 106 -4.59 -1.69 -12.50
CA THR A 106 -5.04 -0.34 -12.82
C THR A 106 -5.84 0.24 -11.64
N PRO A 107 -5.75 1.55 -11.35
CA PRO A 107 -6.42 2.14 -10.19
C PRO A 107 -7.93 1.84 -10.16
N HIS A 108 -8.62 1.92 -11.31
CA HIS A 108 -10.06 1.76 -11.38
C HIS A 108 -10.55 0.30 -11.55
N ALA A 109 -9.67 -0.68 -11.73
CA ALA A 109 -10.08 -2.08 -11.81
C ALA A 109 -10.44 -2.61 -10.42
N THR A 110 -11.73 -2.74 -10.10
CA THR A 110 -12.15 -3.31 -8.82
C THR A 110 -12.16 -4.83 -8.91
N CYS A 111 -10.99 -5.43 -8.64
CA CYS A 111 -10.77 -6.87 -8.66
C CYS A 111 -9.70 -7.27 -7.62
N PHE A 112 -9.71 -8.54 -7.22
CA PHE A 112 -8.73 -9.13 -6.30
C PHE A 112 -7.59 -9.81 -7.08
N ASN A 113 -6.34 -9.48 -6.74
CA ASN A 113 -5.16 -10.07 -7.40
C ASN A 113 -4.98 -11.57 -7.09
N GLY A 114 -5.52 -12.05 -5.97
CA GLY A 114 -5.24 -13.39 -5.44
C GLY A 114 -4.07 -13.39 -4.46
N GLU A 115 -4.10 -14.30 -3.49
CA GLU A 115 -3.05 -14.41 -2.46
C GLU A 115 -1.72 -14.93 -3.03
N ASP A 116 -1.78 -15.74 -4.09
CA ASP A 116 -0.60 -16.32 -4.76
C ASP A 116 -0.04 -15.44 -5.88
N PHE A 117 -0.53 -14.20 -6.03
CA PHE A 117 -0.06 -13.32 -7.10
C PHE A 117 1.42 -12.97 -6.92
N ASP A 118 2.27 -13.58 -7.75
CA ASP A 118 3.66 -13.18 -7.89
C ASP A 118 3.74 -12.02 -8.88
N ARG A 119 4.34 -10.90 -8.47
CA ARG A 119 4.41 -9.69 -9.28
C ARG A 119 5.51 -9.89 -10.33
N PRO A 120 5.19 -10.01 -11.63
CA PRO A 120 6.24 -10.13 -12.63
C PRO A 120 6.99 -8.81 -12.73
N VAL A 121 8.31 -8.90 -12.56
CA VAL A 121 9.24 -7.78 -12.64
C VAL A 121 10.21 -8.05 -13.79
N VAL A 122 10.30 -7.11 -14.73
CA VAL A 122 11.31 -7.14 -15.78
C VAL A 122 12.36 -6.09 -15.47
N VAL A 123 13.61 -6.49 -15.35
CA VAL A 123 14.75 -5.58 -15.12
C VAL A 123 15.61 -5.55 -16.37
N SER A 124 15.93 -4.34 -16.84
CA SER A 124 16.81 -4.12 -17.99
C SER A 124 17.80 -2.99 -17.71
N ASN A 125 19.05 -3.19 -18.09
CA ASN A 125 20.08 -2.14 -17.94
C ASN A 125 19.87 -1.02 -18.97
N CYS A 126 20.16 0.21 -18.54
CA CYS A 126 20.15 1.37 -19.43
C CYS A 126 21.57 1.79 -19.80
N SER A 127 21.69 2.74 -20.72
CA SER A 127 22.96 3.44 -20.95
C SER A 127 23.25 4.40 -19.79
N CYS A 128 24.50 4.44 -19.33
CA CYS A 128 24.90 5.29 -18.22
C CYS A 128 24.71 6.77 -18.55
N THR A 129 24.21 7.52 -17.57
CA THR A 129 24.01 8.96 -17.61
C THR A 129 24.83 9.64 -16.51
N ARG A 130 24.88 10.97 -16.50
CA ARG A 130 25.56 11.72 -15.42
C ARG A 130 24.96 11.45 -14.04
N GLU A 131 23.67 11.11 -13.98
CA GLU A 131 22.94 10.86 -12.74
C GLU A 131 23.34 9.54 -12.07
N ASP A 132 24.01 8.64 -12.82
CA ASP A 132 24.50 7.36 -12.31
C ASP A 132 25.89 7.46 -11.63
N TYR A 133 26.48 8.66 -11.58
CA TYR A 133 27.79 8.91 -10.96
C TYR A 133 27.64 9.81 -9.73
N GLU A 134 28.19 9.36 -8.61
CA GLU A 134 28.44 10.21 -7.45
C GLU A 134 29.83 10.86 -7.51
N TRP A 135 29.98 12.03 -6.90
CA TRP A 135 31.28 12.67 -6.76
C TRP A 135 32.03 12.00 -5.60
N PHE A 136 33.25 11.52 -5.85
CA PHE A 136 34.10 11.03 -4.79
C PHE A 136 34.63 12.21 -3.95
N VAL A 137 34.36 12.22 -2.65
CA VAL A 137 34.87 13.23 -1.71
C VAL A 137 36.38 13.00 -1.47
N LEU A 138 37.22 13.49 -2.38
CA LEU A 138 38.65 13.69 -2.11
C LEU A 138 39.14 15.12 -2.46
N LEU A 139 38.23 16.05 -2.76
CA LEU A 139 38.56 17.44 -3.10
C LEU A 139 37.87 18.45 -2.17
N GLN A 140 37.81 18.17 -0.86
CA GLN A 140 37.52 19.20 0.15
C GLN A 140 38.62 19.38 1.22
N SER A 141 39.75 18.66 1.13
CA SER A 141 40.85 18.78 2.11
C SER A 141 42.15 19.39 1.56
N LEU A 142 42.15 19.95 0.35
CA LEU A 142 43.34 20.63 -0.24
C LEU A 142 43.06 22.12 -0.51
N GLY A 143 42.44 22.78 0.47
CA GLY A 143 42.21 24.22 0.47
C GLY A 143 42.51 24.82 1.85
N HIS A 144 43.73 24.62 2.34
CA HIS A 144 44.33 25.41 3.40
C HIS A 144 45.63 26.03 2.87
#